data_AF-A0A2G5SUJ3-F1
#
_entry.id   AF-A0A2G5SUJ3-F1
#
_cell.length_a   1.000
_cell.length_b   1.000
_cell.length_c   1.000
_cell.angle_alpha   90.00
_cell.angle_beta   90.00
_cell.angle_gamma   90.00
#
_symmetry.space_group_name_H-M   'P 1'
#
loop_
_entity.id
_entity.type
_entity.pdbx_description
1 polymer ?
#
loop_
_entity_poly.entity_id
_entity_poly.type
_entity_poly.pdbx_seq_one_letter_code
_entity_poly.pdbx_strand_id
1 'polypeptide(L)' 'MEIAFDLSSIFTDNIQRLEKADLLKYSPKRYWAVAKSIDTLGEMSSKFHGWKRIITMYEKIIDHDEDQSVYILWDKVDG' A
#
# COMPACT_ATOMS: atom_id res chain seq x y z
N MET A 1 10.37 0.08 6.02
CA MET A 1 9.57 0.26 7.26
C MET A 1 9.26 -1.12 7.79
N GLU A 2 9.24 -1.29 9.11
CA GLU A 2 8.71 -2.53 9.70
C GLU A 2 7.22 -2.37 9.96
N ILE A 3 6.45 -3.40 9.64
CA ILE A 3 5.03 -3.48 9.91
C ILE A 3 4.78 -4.65 10.84
N ALA A 4 4.03 -4.43 11.91
CA ALA A 4 3.68 -5.46 12.89
C ALA A 4 2.59 -6.41 12.39
N PHE A 5 2.51 -6.65 11.09
CA PHE A 5 1.50 -7.48 10.45
C PHE A 5 2.11 -8.35 9.36
N ASP A 6 1.66 -9.59 9.28
CA ASP A 6 2.12 -10.54 8.27
C ASP A 6 1.36 -10.37 6.94
N LEU A 7 2.00 -9.70 5.99
CA LEU A 7 1.48 -9.55 4.63
C LEU A 7 1.60 -10.83 3.79
N SER A 8 2.33 -11.88 4.23
CA SER A 8 2.56 -13.09 3.43
C SER A 8 1.30 -13.91 3.12
N SER A 9 0.20 -13.63 3.82
CA SER A 9 -1.12 -14.21 3.49
C SER A 9 -1.77 -13.59 2.24
N ILE A 10 -1.28 -12.43 1.80
CA ILE A 10 -1.83 -11.63 0.70
C ILE A 10 -0.79 -11.45 -0.40
N PHE A 11 0.43 -11.11 0.00
CA PHE A 11 1.52 -10.84 -0.92
C PHE A 11 2.33 -12.12 -1.10
N THR A 12 2.41 -12.58 -2.35
CA THR A 12 3.08 -13.84 -2.70
C THR A 12 4.47 -13.62 -3.28
N ASP A 13 4.71 -12.43 -3.84
CA ASP A 13 5.93 -12.07 -4.57
C ASP A 13 6.61 -10.89 -3.89
N ASN A 14 7.95 -10.83 -3.89
CA ASN A 14 8.73 -9.74 -3.26
C ASN A 14 8.32 -8.35 -3.77
N ILE A 15 7.91 -8.24 -5.04
CA ILE A 15 7.28 -7.04 -5.58
C ILE A 15 5.81 -7.36 -5.83
N GLN A 16 4.94 -6.88 -4.96
CA GLN A 16 3.51 -7.02 -5.13
C GLN A 16 2.97 -5.86 -5.97
N ARG A 17 2.38 -6.17 -7.12
CA ARG A 17 1.53 -5.23 -7.86
C ARG A 17 0.12 -5.25 -7.26
N LEU A 18 -0.43 -4.07 -7.02
CA LEU A 18 -1.79 -3.87 -6.52
C LEU A 18 -2.52 -2.89 -7.43
N GLU A 19 -3.62 -3.37 -8.02
CA GLU A 19 -4.54 -2.54 -8.78
C GLU A 19 -5.79 -2.22 -7.94
N LYS A 20 -6.63 -1.33 -8.45
CA LYS A 20 -7.91 -0.98 -7.82
C LYS A 20 -8.75 -2.22 -7.46
N ALA A 21 -8.79 -3.22 -8.34
CA ALA A 21 -9.52 -4.47 -8.08
C ALA A 21 -8.94 -5.25 -6.88
N ASP A 22 -7.62 -5.33 -6.76
CA ASP A 22 -6.95 -5.99 -5.63
C ASP A 22 -7.21 -5.23 -4.33
N LEU A 23 -7.08 -3.91 -4.36
CA LEU A 23 -7.29 -3.06 -3.19
C LEU A 23 -8.74 -3.13 -2.69
N LEU A 24 -9.73 -3.17 -3.59
CA LEU A 24 -11.13 -3.38 -3.22
C LEU A 24 -11.38 -4.79 -2.65
N LYS A 25 -10.75 -5.83 -3.23
CA LYS A 25 -10.78 -7.20 -2.69
C LYS A 25 -10.17 -7.26 -1.28
N TYR A 26 -9.10 -6.51 -1.07
CA TYR A 26 -8.39 -6.35 0.20
C TYR A 26 -8.91 -5.18 1.05
N SER A 27 -10.22 -4.88 0.97
CA SER A 27 -10.81 -3.71 1.64
C SER A 27 -10.33 -3.56 3.09
N PRO A 28 -10.20 -2.33 3.62
CA PRO A 28 -9.68 -2.10 4.98
C PRO A 28 -10.41 -2.86 6.09
N LYS A 29 -11.69 -3.23 5.87
CA LYS A 29 -12.46 -4.07 6.80
C LYS A 29 -11.95 -5.51 6.89
N ARG A 30 -11.35 -6.03 5.82
CA ARG A 30 -10.78 -7.38 5.75
C ARG A 30 -9.27 -7.37 5.96
N TYR A 31 -8.56 -6.43 5.35
CA TYR A 31 -7.11 -6.39 5.33
C TYR A 31 -6.56 -4.97 5.48
N TRP A 32 -6.85 -4.37 6.65
CA TRP A 32 -6.43 -3.00 7.00
C TRP A 32 -4.92 -2.74 6.82
N ALA A 33 -4.09 -3.79 6.96
CA ALA A 33 -2.64 -3.69 6.86
C ALA A 33 -2.16 -3.27 5.47
N VAL A 34 -2.86 -3.64 4.39
CA VAL A 34 -2.51 -3.22 3.02
C VAL A 34 -2.71 -1.72 2.87
N ALA A 35 -3.89 -1.21 3.25
CA ALA A 35 -4.20 0.21 3.19
C ALA A 35 -3.23 1.03 4.05
N LYS A 36 -2.98 0.59 5.31
CA LYS A 36 -2.01 1.26 6.18
C LYS A 36 -0.60 1.28 5.60
N SER A 37 -0.16 0.20 4.95
CA SER A 37 1.16 0.16 4.34
C SER A 37 1.27 1.17 3.20
N ILE A 38 0.26 1.26 2.34
CA ILE A 38 0.19 2.25 1.26
C ILE A 38 0.21 3.68 1.81
N ASP A 39 -0.64 3.98 2.79
CA ASP A 39 -0.73 5.31 3.38
C ASP A 39 0.57 5.71 4.07
N THR A 40 1.20 4.78 4.81
CA THR A 40 2.47 5.04 5.48
C THR A 40 3.60 5.29 4.47
N LEU A 41 3.68 4.49 3.39
CA LEU A 41 4.64 4.71 2.31
C LEU A 41 4.39 6.07 1.62
N GLY A 42 3.13 6.42 1.38
CA GLY A 42 2.72 7.71 0.83
C GLY A 42 3.16 8.89 1.69
N GLU A 43 2.94 8.81 3.00
CA GLU A 43 3.42 9.79 3.97
C GLU A 43 4.94 9.92 3.98
N MET A 44 5.66 8.80 4.01
CA MET A 44 7.12 8.78 4.00
C MET A 44 7.67 9.41 2.71
N SER A 45 7.10 9.05 1.57
CA SER A 45 7.44 9.62 0.26
C SER A 45 7.18 11.13 0.22
N SER A 46 6.00 11.58 0.65
CA SER A 46 5.65 13.01 0.71
C SER A 46 6.62 13.80 1.60
N LYS A 47 6.98 13.26 2.76
CA LYS A 47 7.96 13.87 3.68
C LYS A 47 9.34 13.96 3.04
N PHE A 48 9.80 12.88 2.41
CA PHE A 48 11.09 12.82 1.72
C PHE A 48 11.20 13.87 0.61
N HIS A 49 10.14 14.05 -0.17
CA HIS A 49 10.09 15.03 -1.26
C HIS A 49 9.72 16.46 -0.82
N GLY A 50 9.42 16.70 0.46
CA GLY A 50 9.00 18.02 0.96
C GLY A 50 7.64 18.48 0.43
N TRP A 51 6.78 17.56 -0.01
CA TRP A 51 5.47 17.90 -0.53
C TRP A 51 4.50 18.25 0.58
N LYS A 52 3.72 19.34 0.36
CA LYS A 52 2.68 19.79 1.28
C LYS A 52 1.45 18.89 1.31
N ARG A 53 1.26 18.06 0.28
CA ARG A 53 0.14 17.14 0.14
C ARG A 53 0.66 15.76 -0.22
N ILE A 54 0.17 14.75 0.48
CA ILE A 54 0.43 13.35 0.14
C ILE A 54 -0.34 13.03 -1.13
N ILE A 55 0.33 12.52 -2.17
CA ILE A 55 -0.31 12.22 -3.47
C ILE A 55 -0.69 10.75 -3.63
N THR A 56 -0.10 9.86 -2.83
CA THR A 56 -0.37 8.42 -2.83
C THR A 56 -1.00 8.03 -1.51
N MET A 57 -2.27 7.62 -1.54
CA MET A 57 -3.03 7.08 -0.41
C MET A 57 -3.96 6.01 -0.94
N TYR A 58 -4.34 5.04 -0.10
CA TYR A 58 -5.30 4.00 -0.48
C TYR A 58 -6.57 4.60 -1.11
N GLU A 59 -7.21 5.56 -0.43
CA GLU A 59 -8.44 6.19 -0.92
C GLU A 59 -8.21 6.92 -2.25
N LYS A 60 -7.07 7.60 -2.41
CA LYS A 60 -6.74 8.30 -3.65
C LYS A 60 -6.59 7.37 -4.84
N ILE A 61 -6.11 6.14 -4.62
CA ILE A 61 -5.96 5.13 -5.68
C ILE A 61 -7.33 4.54 -6.04
N ILE A 62 -8.17 4.25 -5.04
CA ILE A 62 -9.51 3.70 -5.26
C ILE A 62 -10.43 4.72 -5.95
N ASP A 63 -10.35 5.98 -5.53
CA ASP A 63 -11.24 7.05 -5.99
C ASP A 63 -10.74 7.73 -7.27
N HIS A 64 -9.57 7.34 -7.79
CA HIS A 64 -9.07 7.87 -9.05
C HIS A 64 -9.92 7.38 -10.24
N ASP A 65 -10.17 8.28 -11.19
CA ASP A 65 -10.93 7.97 -12.42
C ASP A 65 -10.12 7.08 -13.37
N GLU A 66 -8.81 7.31 -13.46
CA GLU A 66 -7.90 6.45 -14.23
C GLU A 66 -7.38 5.29 -13.37
N ASP A 67 -7.11 4.16 -14.02
CA ASP A 67 -6.51 2.99 -13.38
C ASP A 67 -5.11 3.30 -12.85
N GLN A 68 -4.97 3.26 -11.53
CA GLN A 68 -3.69 3.37 -10.85
C GLN A 68 -3.23 2.00 -10.35
N SER A 69 -1.93 1.74 -10.53
CA SER A 69 -1.25 0.56 -9.97
C SER A 69 -0.18 1.01 -8.99
N VAL A 70 -0.12 0.35 -7.83
CA VAL A 70 0.97 0.51 -6.86
C VAL A 70 1.80 -0.76 -6.84
N TYR A 71 3.11 -0.60 -6.86
CA TYR A 71 4.07 -1.70 -6.70
C TYR A 71 4.74 -1.55 -5.34
N ILE A 72 4.59 -2.56 -4.48
CA ILE A 72 5.18 -2.58 -3.15
C ILE A 72 6.29 -3.63 -3.14
N LEU A 73 7.52 -3.16 -2.97
CA LEU A 73 8.63 -4.02 -2.58
C LEU A 73 8.51 -4.30 -1.08
N TRP A 74 8.47 -5.58 -0.71
CA TRP A 74 8.43 -6.02 0.67
C TRP A 74 9.30 -7.28 0.83
N ASP A 75 9.66 -7.54 2.07
CA ASP A 75 10.38 -8.76 2.45
C ASP A 75 9.85 -9.24 3.79
N LYS A 76 9.71 -10.56 3.95
CA LYS A 76 9.32 -11.14 5.23
C LYS A 76 10.57 -11.25 6.08
N VAL A 77 10.58 -10.54 7.20
CA VAL A 77 11.63 -10.71 8.19
C VAL A 77 11.27 -11.94 9.02
N ASP A 78 11.93 -13.07 8.72
CA ASP A 78 11.89 -14.23 9.59
C ASP A 78 12.66 -13.87 10.88
N GLY A 79 11.93 -13.81 11.99
CA GLY A 79 12.48 -13.53 13.33
C GLY A 79 13.20 -14.72 13.93
#